data_AF-A0A835TJ67-F1
#
_entry.id   AF-A0A835TJ67-F1
#
_cell.length_a   1.000
_cell.length_b   1.000
_cell.length_c   1.000
_cell.angle_alpha   90.00
_cell.angle_beta   90.00
_cell.angle_gamma   90.00
#
_symmetry.space_group_name_H-M   'P 1'
#
loop_
_entity.id
_entity.type
_entity.pdbx_description
1 polymer ?
#
loop_
_entity_poly.entity_id
_entity_poly.type
_entity_poly.pdbx_seq_one_letter_code
_entity_poly.pdbx_strand_id
1 'polypeptide(L)'
;MEFWRLVVRPARRANLVAKLMRDLESGHFAAPKALDVLTQYRTEQLSYSLTGIPRATLPDKPLIRAFLRKYPEARAEPVALDSFTPPLARQFAQRQLHLMQAGAAREQAFAQAEQEMAGRLQALRSRLLGSAAPALAAAGQAGQAAVPGRGASDVRGMVELLQQEEQEALDAGLEALASTALQQQQLPANSR
;
A
#
# COMPACT_ATOMS: atom_id res chain seq x y z
N MET A 1 9.61 -58.74 22.30
CA MET A 1 10.18 -57.72 21.38
C MET A 1 10.32 -56.44 22.17
N GLU A 2 11.54 -55.95 22.37
CA GLU A 2 11.80 -54.75 23.18
C GLU A 2 11.71 -53.48 22.32
N PHE A 3 10.48 -52.96 22.13
CA PHE A 3 10.17 -51.82 21.25
C PHE A 3 10.82 -50.50 21.72
N TRP A 4 10.95 -50.32 23.03
CA TRP A 4 11.61 -49.20 23.71
C TRP A 4 13.09 -48.96 23.36
N ARG A 5 13.84 -49.93 22.82
CA ARG A 5 15.23 -49.71 22.37
C ARG A 5 15.33 -48.89 21.08
N LEU A 6 14.27 -48.83 20.28
CA LEU A 6 14.20 -48.10 19.01
C LEU A 6 13.83 -46.61 19.19
N VAL A 7 13.50 -46.21 20.42
CA VAL A 7 13.10 -44.84 20.75
C VAL A 7 14.27 -44.16 21.47
N VAL A 8 15.00 -43.32 20.73
CA VAL A 8 16.00 -42.40 21.30
C VAL A 8 15.33 -41.61 22.41
N ARG A 9 15.81 -41.77 23.65
CA ARG A 9 15.25 -41.09 24.83
C ARG A 9 15.40 -39.57 24.65
N PRO A 10 14.30 -38.80 24.58
CA PRO A 10 14.40 -37.35 24.48
C PRO A 10 14.85 -36.78 25.84
N ALA A 11 15.86 -35.90 25.81
CA ALA A 11 16.59 -35.48 26.98
C ALA A 11 15.79 -34.63 28.00
N ARG A 12 14.63 -34.05 27.66
CA ARG A 12 13.95 -33.10 28.59
C ARG A 12 12.42 -33.07 28.61
N ARG A 13 11.70 -33.70 27.68
CA ARG A 13 10.22 -33.86 27.74
C ARG A 13 9.84 -35.21 27.14
N ALA A 14 9.03 -35.99 27.85
CA ALA A 14 8.52 -37.25 27.33
C ALA A 14 7.67 -36.97 26.07
N ASN A 15 8.09 -37.47 24.92
CA ASN A 15 7.28 -37.47 23.71
C ASN A 15 5.98 -38.24 24.00
N LEU A 16 4.81 -37.72 23.59
CA LEU A 16 3.52 -38.39 23.76
C LEU A 16 3.52 -39.81 23.20
N VAL A 17 4.21 -40.02 22.06
CA VAL A 17 4.38 -41.35 21.46
C VAL A 17 5.18 -42.27 22.38
N ALA A 18 6.25 -41.76 23.00
CA ALA A 18 7.05 -42.55 23.96
C ALA A 18 6.25 -42.89 25.22
N LYS A 19 5.37 -41.99 25.68
CA LYS A 19 4.45 -42.26 26.79
C LYS A 19 3.41 -43.31 26.42
N LEU A 20 2.78 -43.18 25.25
CA LEU A 20 1.81 -44.14 24.73
C LEU A 20 2.42 -45.54 24.59
N MET A 21 3.62 -45.66 24.03
CA MET A 21 4.30 -46.95 23.90
C MET A 21 4.55 -47.59 25.28
N ARG A 22 4.95 -46.81 26.28
CA ARG A 22 5.17 -47.30 27.65
C ARG A 22 3.88 -47.74 28.34
N ASP A 23 2.80 -46.99 28.12
CA ASP A 23 1.49 -47.30 28.69
C ASP A 23 0.89 -48.58 28.05
N LEU A 24 1.14 -48.83 26.76
CA LEU A 24 0.78 -50.09 26.09
C LEU A 24 1.63 -51.28 26.57
N GLU A 25 2.93 -51.09 26.77
CA GLU A 25 3.82 -52.12 27.33
C GLU A 25 3.40 -52.56 28.74
N SER A 26 2.78 -51.68 29.52
CA SER A 26 2.25 -51.99 30.85
C SER A 26 0.99 -52.88 30.84
N GLY A 27 0.38 -53.10 29.66
CA GLY A 27 -0.83 -53.90 29.50
C GLY A 27 -2.11 -53.28 30.04
N HIS A 28 -2.06 -52.04 30.55
CA HIS A 28 -3.23 -51.36 31.13
C HIS A 28 -4.20 -50.79 30.09
N PHE A 29 -3.74 -50.61 28.84
CA PHE A 29 -4.52 -49.97 27.77
C PHE A 29 -4.56 -50.82 26.50
N ALA A 30 -5.69 -50.79 25.80
CA ALA A 30 -5.81 -51.36 24.47
C ALA A 30 -5.09 -50.49 23.42
N ALA A 31 -4.49 -51.12 22.41
CA ALA A 31 -3.82 -50.42 21.33
C ALA A 31 -4.80 -49.53 20.55
N PRO A 32 -4.56 -48.20 20.44
CA PRO A 32 -5.41 -47.33 19.66
C PRO A 32 -5.23 -47.60 18.17
N LYS A 33 -6.30 -47.45 17.38
CA LYS A 33 -6.29 -47.64 15.91
C LYS A 33 -5.22 -46.79 15.19
N ALA A 34 -4.89 -45.63 15.76
CA ALA A 34 -3.88 -44.72 15.22
C ALA A 34 -2.43 -45.17 15.47
N LEU A 35 -2.19 -46.21 16.28
CA LEU A 35 -0.84 -46.70 16.58
C LEU A 35 -0.13 -47.19 15.33
N ASP A 36 -0.83 -47.89 14.45
CA ASP A 36 -0.28 -48.39 13.19
C ASP A 36 0.19 -47.23 12.31
N VAL A 37 -0.59 -46.16 12.22
CA VAL A 37 -0.23 -44.94 11.48
C VAL A 37 0.97 -44.24 12.12
N LEU A 38 1.03 -44.15 13.45
CA LEU A 38 2.12 -43.48 14.17
C LEU A 38 3.46 -44.24 14.10
N THR A 39 3.40 -45.56 13.99
CA THR A 39 4.60 -46.40 13.83
C THR A 39 5.08 -46.43 12.38
N GLN A 40 4.17 -46.38 11.41
CA GLN A 40 4.49 -46.31 9.98
C GLN A 40 4.99 -44.92 9.56
N TYR A 41 4.32 -43.85 10.00
CA TYR A 41 4.63 -42.47 9.65
C TYR A 41 5.17 -41.72 10.87
N ARG A 42 6.48 -41.87 11.12
CA ARG A 42 7.15 -41.17 12.20
C ARG A 42 7.21 -39.67 11.90
N THR A 43 6.74 -38.83 12.83
CA THR A 43 6.90 -37.38 12.72
C THR A 43 8.39 -37.02 12.69
N GLU A 44 8.81 -36.20 11.72
CA GLU A 44 10.17 -35.68 11.68
C GLU A 44 10.51 -34.96 12.98
N GLN A 45 11.70 -35.21 13.52
CA GLN A 45 12.18 -34.47 14.69
C GLN A 45 12.52 -33.06 14.24
N LEU A 46 11.63 -32.11 14.52
CA LEU A 46 11.92 -30.70 14.35
C LEU A 46 13.03 -30.33 15.34
N SER A 47 14.24 -30.11 14.82
CA SER A 47 15.33 -29.50 15.56
C SER A 47 14.97 -28.03 15.79
N TYR A 48 14.26 -27.77 16.88
CA TYR A 48 13.99 -26.40 17.32
C TYR A 48 15.30 -25.78 17.80
N SER A 49 16.04 -25.15 16.90
CA SER A 49 17.01 -24.15 17.30
C SER A 49 16.22 -22.96 17.84
N LEU A 50 16.12 -22.84 19.16
CA LEU A 50 15.51 -21.70 19.87
C LEU A 50 16.27 -20.38 19.63
N THR A 51 17.36 -20.42 18.86
CA THR A 51 18.08 -19.24 18.39
C THR A 51 17.19 -18.50 17.41
N GLY A 52 16.88 -17.23 17.72
CA GLY A 52 15.83 -16.43 17.08
C GLY A 52 15.72 -16.58 15.55
N ILE A 53 14.49 -16.65 15.07
CA ILE A 53 14.15 -16.80 13.65
C ILE A 53 14.84 -15.68 12.85
N PRO A 54 15.72 -16.00 11.89
CA PRO A 54 16.40 -14.98 11.11
C PRO A 54 15.38 -14.20 10.28
N ARG A 55 15.53 -12.87 10.22
CA ARG A 55 14.69 -12.04 9.37
C ARG A 55 15.03 -12.31 7.90
N ALA A 56 14.12 -12.97 7.17
CA ALA A 56 14.24 -13.12 5.73
C ALA A 56 14.20 -11.74 5.05
N THR A 57 15.27 -11.39 4.34
CA THR A 57 15.35 -10.16 3.55
C THR A 57 15.46 -10.52 2.06
N LEU A 58 14.60 -9.90 1.25
CA LEU A 58 14.61 -10.07 -0.19
C LEU A 58 15.55 -9.03 -0.82
N PRO A 59 16.32 -9.39 -1.87
CA PRO A 59 17.22 -8.46 -2.54
C PRO A 59 16.48 -7.30 -3.24
N ASP A 60 15.20 -7.50 -3.58
CA ASP A 60 14.35 -6.51 -4.25
C ASP A 60 13.95 -5.34 -3.33
N LYS A 61 13.94 -5.58 -2.01
CA LYS A 61 13.43 -4.62 -1.00
C LYS A 61 14.07 -3.23 -1.07
N PRO A 62 15.40 -3.07 -1.17
CA PRO A 62 16.02 -1.76 -1.34
C PRO A 62 15.65 -1.07 -2.66
N LEU A 63 15.43 -1.83 -3.73
CA LEU A 63 15.08 -1.28 -5.05
C LEU A 63 13.65 -0.78 -5.08
N ILE A 64 12.71 -1.54 -4.50
CA ILE A 64 11.31 -1.12 -4.31
C ILE A 64 11.25 0.18 -3.50
N ARG A 65 12.06 0.29 -2.43
CA ARG A 65 12.14 1.53 -1.62
C ARG A 65 12.65 2.72 -2.43
N ALA A 66 13.65 2.52 -3.29
CA ALA A 66 14.16 3.57 -4.16
C ALA A 66 13.11 4.00 -5.20
N PHE A 67 12.40 3.03 -5.79
CA PHE A 67 11.31 3.28 -6.73
C PHE A 67 10.18 4.09 -6.08
N LEU A 68 9.70 3.69 -4.90
CA LEU A 68 8.62 4.40 -4.19
C LEU A 68 9.00 5.79 -3.68
N ARG A 69 10.30 6.12 -3.62
CA ARG A 69 10.76 7.50 -3.36
C ARG A 69 10.62 8.38 -4.59
N LYS A 70 10.90 7.85 -5.79
CA LYS A 70 10.74 8.55 -7.06
C LYS A 70 9.27 8.63 -7.49
N TYR A 71 8.51 7.58 -7.21
CA TYR A 71 7.11 7.41 -7.57
C TYR A 71 6.25 7.15 -6.32
N PRO A 72 5.94 8.19 -5.52
CA PRO A 72 5.10 8.03 -4.34
C PRO A 72 3.67 7.58 -4.69
N GLU A 73 3.21 7.97 -5.88
CA GLU A 73 1.96 7.58 -6.53
C GLU A 73 1.71 6.08 -6.55
N ALA A 74 2.76 5.26 -6.74
CA ALA A 74 2.63 3.81 -6.80
C ALA A 74 2.24 3.17 -5.45
N ARG A 75 2.24 3.93 -4.34
CA ARG A 75 1.70 3.47 -3.06
C ARG A 75 0.18 3.36 -3.05
N ALA A 76 -0.49 4.14 -3.89
CA ALA A 76 -1.95 4.15 -4.01
C ALA A 76 -2.47 3.11 -5.01
N GLU A 77 -1.57 2.36 -5.67
CA GLU A 77 -1.94 1.30 -6.60
C GLU A 77 -2.67 0.17 -5.85
N PRO A 78 -3.88 -0.23 -6.26
CA PRO A 78 -4.59 -1.33 -5.63
C PRO A 78 -3.86 -2.64 -5.91
N VAL A 79 -3.55 -3.38 -4.84
CA VAL A 79 -2.90 -4.70 -4.92
C VAL A 79 -3.97 -5.78 -4.82
N ALA A 80 -4.19 -6.49 -5.92
CA ALA A 80 -5.06 -7.65 -5.97
C ALA A 80 -4.36 -8.86 -5.30
N LEU A 81 -4.79 -9.20 -4.08
CA LEU A 81 -4.20 -10.28 -3.25
C LEU A 81 -4.51 -11.69 -3.77
N ASP A 82 -5.55 -11.81 -4.60
CA ASP A 82 -6.01 -13.01 -5.29
C ASP A 82 -5.25 -13.26 -6.60
N SER A 83 -4.57 -12.23 -7.15
CA SER A 83 -3.82 -12.35 -8.39
C SER A 83 -2.37 -12.77 -8.15
N PHE A 84 -1.82 -13.61 -9.05
CA PHE A 84 -0.39 -13.89 -9.10
C PHE A 84 0.42 -12.78 -9.76
N THR A 85 -0.25 -11.71 -10.21
CA THR A 85 0.40 -10.58 -10.87
C THR A 85 1.04 -9.69 -9.82
N PRO A 86 2.37 -9.53 -9.81
CA PRO A 86 3.04 -8.68 -8.84
C PRO A 86 2.67 -7.20 -9.06
N PRO A 87 2.66 -6.36 -8.02
CA PRO A 87 2.41 -4.93 -8.16
C PRO A 87 3.50 -4.25 -8.99
N LEU A 88 3.21 -3.08 -9.58
CA LEU A 88 4.11 -2.42 -10.51
C LEU A 88 5.50 -2.17 -9.92
N ALA A 89 5.56 -1.75 -8.65
CA ALA A 89 6.83 -1.54 -7.94
C ALA A 89 7.70 -2.81 -7.86
N ARG A 90 7.07 -3.98 -7.71
CA ARG A 90 7.77 -5.27 -7.66
C ARG A 90 8.20 -5.73 -9.06
N GLN A 91 7.36 -5.52 -10.07
CA GLN A 91 7.75 -5.75 -11.47
C GLN A 91 8.97 -4.90 -11.85
N PHE A 92 8.96 -3.62 -11.45
CA PHE A 92 10.07 -2.70 -11.67
C PHE A 92 11.37 -3.20 -11.03
N ALA A 93 11.32 -3.55 -9.74
CA ALA A 93 12.48 -4.04 -9.02
C ALA A 93 13.04 -5.35 -9.59
N GLN A 94 12.16 -6.28 -10.00
CA GLN A 94 12.56 -7.52 -10.66
C GLN A 94 13.25 -7.27 -12.00
N ARG A 95 12.73 -6.34 -12.81
CA ARG A 95 13.38 -5.99 -14.08
C ARG A 95 14.74 -5.34 -13.86
N GLN A 96 14.82 -4.40 -12.91
CA GLN A 96 16.09 -3.77 -12.54
C GLN A 96 17.11 -4.82 -12.07
N LEU A 97 16.69 -5.81 -11.27
CA LEU A 97 17.58 -6.91 -10.86
C LEU A 97 18.06 -7.75 -12.02
N HIS A 98 17.19 -8.07 -12.97
CA HIS A 98 17.57 -8.82 -14.17
C HIS A 98 18.61 -8.05 -14.99
N LEU A 99 18.44 -6.74 -15.17
CA LEU A 99 19.44 -5.90 -15.85
C LEU A 99 20.76 -5.83 -15.08
N MET A 100 20.71 -5.77 -13.74
CA MET A 100 21.91 -5.81 -12.91
C MET A 100 22.62 -7.18 -12.99
N GLN A 101 21.88 -8.28 -13.06
CA GLN A 101 22.44 -9.62 -13.27
C GLN A 101 23.09 -9.75 -14.66
N ALA A 102 22.59 -9.04 -15.66
CA ALA A 102 23.21 -8.93 -16.98
C ALA A 102 24.45 -8.01 -17.02
N GLY A 103 24.84 -7.41 -15.88
CA GLY A 103 26.05 -6.59 -15.74
C GLY A 103 25.83 -5.08 -15.84
N ALA A 104 24.59 -4.60 -15.95
CA ALA A 104 24.33 -3.16 -15.98
C ALA A 104 24.57 -2.52 -14.60
N ALA A 105 25.16 -1.33 -14.60
CA ALA A 105 25.27 -0.52 -13.39
C ALA A 105 23.87 -0.16 -12.86
N ARG A 106 23.73 0.00 -11.53
CA ARG A 106 22.43 0.19 -10.87
C ARG A 106 21.60 1.36 -11.45
N GLU A 107 22.26 2.46 -11.79
CA GLU A 107 21.63 3.66 -12.35
C GLU A 107 21.20 3.45 -13.81
N GLN A 108 22.04 2.79 -14.61
CA GLN A 108 21.72 2.44 -15.99
C GLN A 108 20.56 1.44 -16.04
N ALA A 109 20.59 0.42 -15.17
CA ALA A 109 19.51 -0.55 -15.00
C ALA A 109 18.20 0.12 -14.58
N PHE A 110 18.27 1.17 -13.76
CA PHE A 110 17.08 1.95 -13.39
C PHE A 110 16.50 2.70 -14.59
N ALA A 111 17.34 3.42 -15.33
CA ALA A 111 16.91 4.19 -16.50
C ALA A 111 16.34 3.29 -17.61
N GLN A 112 16.97 2.13 -17.86
CA GLN A 112 16.48 1.15 -18.81
C GLN A 112 15.14 0.54 -18.37
N ALA A 113 15.00 0.14 -17.10
CA ALA A 113 13.73 -0.36 -16.58
C ALA A 113 12.61 0.70 -16.66
N GLU A 114 12.96 1.98 -16.48
CA GLU A 114 12.04 3.11 -16.60
C GLU A 114 11.57 3.32 -18.04
N GLN A 115 12.47 3.19 -19.02
CA GLN A 115 12.12 3.27 -20.44
C GLN A 115 11.19 2.12 -20.86
N GLU A 116 11.51 0.89 -20.43
CA GLU A 116 10.70 -0.29 -20.77
C GLU A 116 9.30 -0.28 -20.13
N MET A 117 9.18 0.32 -18.93
CA MET A 117 7.91 0.43 -18.21
C MET A 117 7.26 1.81 -18.31
N ALA A 118 7.75 2.68 -19.20
CA ALA A 118 7.26 4.06 -19.34
C ALA A 118 5.75 4.10 -19.58
N GLY A 119 5.22 3.22 -20.43
CA GLY A 119 3.77 3.15 -20.70
C GLY A 119 2.94 2.78 -19.46
N ARG A 120 3.43 1.87 -18.61
CA ARG A 120 2.76 1.49 -17.36
C ARG A 120 2.85 2.60 -16.31
N LEU A 121 3.98 3.30 -16.24
CA LEU A 121 4.17 4.45 -15.36
C LEU A 121 3.30 5.64 -15.78
N GLN A 122 3.16 5.88 -17.08
CA GLN A 122 2.23 6.89 -17.61
C GLN A 122 0.77 6.52 -17.32
N ALA A 123 0.39 5.24 -17.46
CA ALA A 123 -0.94 4.77 -17.10
C ALA A 123 -1.22 4.92 -15.59
N LEU A 124 -0.21 4.74 -14.75
CA LEU A 124 -0.32 4.97 -13.30
C LEU A 124 -0.57 6.46 -12.99
N ARG A 125 0.21 7.35 -13.60
CA ARG A 125 0.04 8.81 -13.49
C ARG A 125 -1.33 9.27 -13.98
N SER A 126 -1.75 8.77 -15.15
CA SER A 126 -3.05 9.14 -15.73
C SER A 126 -4.22 8.61 -14.92
N ARG A 127 -4.11 7.43 -14.30
CA ARG A 127 -5.14 6.92 -13.38
C ARG A 127 -5.30 7.77 -12.14
N LEU A 128 -4.23 8.36 -11.60
CA LEU A 128 -4.33 9.22 -10.42
C LEU A 128 -4.89 10.60 -10.76
N LEU A 129 -4.44 11.18 -11.87
CA LEU A 129 -5.03 12.44 -12.38
C LEU A 129 -6.49 12.22 -12.82
N GLY A 130 -6.78 11.06 -13.41
CA GLY A 130 -8.11 10.66 -13.85
C GLY A 130 -9.01 10.15 -12.73
N SER A 131 -8.50 9.70 -11.57
CA SER A 131 -9.31 9.29 -10.41
C SER A 131 -9.72 10.48 -9.53
N ALA A 132 -9.08 11.64 -9.68
CA ALA A 132 -9.61 12.90 -9.18
C ALA A 132 -10.88 13.34 -9.93
N ALA A 133 -11.03 12.96 -11.21
CA ALA A 133 -12.19 13.34 -12.02
C ALA A 133 -13.52 12.71 -11.58
N PRO A 134 -13.66 11.40 -11.29
CA PRO A 134 -14.92 10.84 -10.81
C PRO A 134 -15.25 11.25 -9.38
N ALA A 135 -14.27 11.59 -8.54
CA ALA A 135 -14.52 12.12 -7.19
C ALA A 135 -15.08 13.55 -7.23
N LEU A 136 -14.56 14.40 -8.12
CA LEU A 136 -15.13 15.74 -8.39
C LEU A 136 -16.46 15.68 -9.16
N ALA A 137 -16.62 14.74 -10.09
CA ALA A 137 -17.88 14.52 -10.79
C ALA A 137 -18.96 13.93 -9.87
N ALA A 138 -18.61 13.07 -8.91
CA ALA A 138 -19.54 12.57 -7.89
C ALA A 138 -19.91 13.66 -6.85
N ALA A 139 -18.96 14.53 -6.48
CA ALA A 139 -19.25 15.72 -5.68
C ALA A 139 -20.15 16.72 -6.42
N GLY A 140 -19.97 16.86 -7.74
CA GLY A 140 -20.87 17.63 -8.61
C GLY A 140 -22.26 16.98 -8.80
N GLN A 141 -22.35 15.65 -8.81
CA GLN A 141 -23.62 14.92 -8.94
C GLN A 141 -24.45 14.91 -7.65
N ALA A 142 -23.83 14.99 -6.47
CA ALA A 142 -24.56 15.18 -5.21
C ALA A 142 -25.26 16.55 -5.12
N GLY A 143 -24.81 17.55 -5.89
CA GLY A 143 -25.48 18.85 -6.04
C GLY A 143 -26.53 18.89 -7.15
N GLN A 144 -26.64 17.87 -8.01
CA GLN A 144 -27.49 17.87 -9.21
C GLN A 144 -28.69 16.91 -9.14
N ALA A 145 -28.91 16.24 -8.00
CA ALA A 145 -30.10 15.40 -7.79
C ALA A 145 -31.40 16.20 -7.54
N ALA A 146 -31.36 17.53 -7.63
CA ALA A 146 -32.54 18.39 -7.64
C ALA A 146 -32.37 19.44 -8.74
N VAL A 147 -32.99 19.20 -9.90
CA VAL A 147 -33.54 20.17 -10.89
C VAL A 147 -33.41 19.54 -12.29
N PRO A 148 -34.52 19.22 -12.98
CA PRO A 148 -34.45 18.68 -14.33
C PRO A 148 -34.25 19.81 -15.34
N GLY A 149 -33.24 19.65 -16.20
CA GLY A 149 -33.13 20.32 -17.48
C GLY A 149 -32.44 21.68 -17.46
N ARG A 150 -31.13 21.71 -17.78
CA ARG A 150 -30.53 22.91 -18.38
C ARG A 150 -29.25 22.59 -19.15
N GLY A 151 -29.26 22.97 -20.42
CA GLY A 151 -28.18 22.75 -21.38
C GLY A 151 -26.95 23.60 -21.10
N ALA A 152 -25.89 23.32 -21.85
CA ALA A 152 -24.55 23.89 -21.76
C ALA A 152 -24.44 25.44 -21.82
N SER A 153 -25.55 26.17 -21.94
CA SER A 153 -25.63 27.63 -21.81
C SER A 153 -25.50 28.14 -20.37
N ASP A 154 -25.86 27.32 -19.38
CA ASP A 154 -25.89 27.74 -17.97
C ASP A 154 -24.51 27.86 -17.32
N VAL A 155 -23.56 27.01 -17.73
CA VAL A 155 -22.19 27.04 -17.18
C VAL A 155 -21.47 28.34 -17.58
N ARG A 156 -21.74 28.85 -18.79
CA ARG A 156 -21.18 30.13 -19.25
C ARG A 156 -21.77 31.32 -18.49
N GLY A 157 -23.08 31.31 -18.25
CA GLY A 157 -23.75 32.33 -17.43
C GLY A 157 -23.27 32.30 -15.98
N MET A 158 -22.98 31.13 -15.42
CA MET A 158 -22.48 30.99 -14.05
C MET A 158 -21.02 31.48 -13.90
N VAL A 159 -20.19 31.33 -14.93
CA VAL A 159 -18.83 31.90 -14.96
C VAL A 159 -18.87 33.43 -15.09
N GLU A 160 -19.79 33.97 -15.88
CA GLU A 160 -19.99 35.42 -16.01
C GLU A 160 -20.51 36.02 -14.68
N LEU A 161 -21.39 35.33 -13.97
CA LEU A 161 -21.90 35.76 -12.65
C LEU A 161 -20.79 35.76 -11.58
N LEU A 162 -19.94 34.73 -11.56
CA LEU A 162 -18.78 34.66 -10.66
C LEU A 162 -17.75 35.76 -10.95
N GLN A 163 -17.51 36.08 -12.22
CA GLN A 163 -16.63 37.20 -12.59
C GLN A 163 -17.23 38.55 -12.20
N GLN A 164 -18.55 38.69 -12.28
CA GLN A 164 -19.24 39.91 -11.90
C GLN A 164 -19.23 40.12 -10.39
N GLU A 165 -19.41 39.07 -9.58
CA GLU A 165 -19.26 39.14 -8.13
C GLU A 165 -17.83 39.48 -7.69
N GLU A 166 -16.80 38.94 -8.37
CA GLU A 166 -15.42 39.32 -8.09
C GLU A 166 -15.12 40.79 -8.45
N GLN A 167 -15.70 41.31 -9.53
CA GLN A 167 -15.55 42.71 -9.92
C GLN A 167 -16.26 43.66 -8.95
N GLU A 168 -17.48 43.34 -8.52
CA GLU A 168 -18.19 44.13 -7.51
C GLU A 168 -17.45 44.12 -6.16
N ALA A 169 -16.84 42.99 -5.77
CA ALA A 169 -16.03 42.91 -4.56
C ALA A 169 -14.74 43.76 -4.65
N LEU A 170 -14.11 43.82 -5.83
CA LEU A 170 -12.93 44.66 -6.06
C LEU A 170 -13.29 46.15 -6.06
N ASP A 171 -14.40 46.52 -6.69
CA ASP A 171 -14.88 47.91 -6.71
C ASP A 171 -15.30 48.37 -5.31
N ALA A 172 -16.01 47.55 -4.54
CA ALA A 172 -16.34 47.84 -3.15
C ALA A 172 -15.07 47.96 -2.27
N GLY A 173 -14.05 47.14 -2.53
CA GLY A 173 -12.75 47.23 -1.85
C GLY A 173 -12.00 48.52 -2.18
N LEU A 174 -12.04 48.97 -3.44
CA LEU A 174 -11.45 50.24 -3.88
C LEU A 174 -12.17 51.45 -3.28
N GLU A 175 -13.50 51.42 -3.20
CA GLU A 175 -14.29 52.47 -2.54
C GLU A 175 -14.04 52.52 -1.02
N ALA A 176 -13.88 51.37 -0.37
CA ALA A 176 -13.49 51.28 1.04
C ALA A 176 -12.09 51.88 1.28
N LEU A 177 -11.13 51.63 0.38
CA LEU A 177 -9.80 52.23 0.45
C LEU A 177 -9.82 53.73 0.18
N ALA A 178 -10.62 54.20 -0.78
CA ALA A 178 -10.78 55.61 -1.09
C ALA A 178 -11.43 56.39 0.06
N SER A 179 -12.46 55.82 0.70
CA SER A 179 -13.11 56.41 1.88
C SER A 179 -12.18 56.40 3.11
N THR A 180 -11.37 55.35 3.30
CA THR A 180 -10.34 55.31 4.34
C THR A 180 -9.25 56.37 4.13
N ALA A 181 -8.83 56.59 2.87
CA ALA A 181 -7.85 57.62 2.52
C ALA A 181 -8.38 59.04 2.76
N LEU A 182 -9.66 59.29 2.45
CA LEU A 182 -10.33 60.56 2.74
C LEU A 182 -10.51 60.79 4.25
N GLN A 183 -10.74 59.72 5.03
CA GLN A 183 -10.88 59.82 6.48
C GLN A 183 -9.54 60.09 7.18
N GLN A 184 -8.41 59.63 6.61
CA GLN A 184 -7.07 60.01 7.06
C GLN A 184 -6.70 61.47 6.72
N GLN A 185 -7.30 62.07 5.69
CA GLN A 185 -7.12 63.50 5.38
C GLN A 185 -7.98 64.43 6.25
N GLN A 186 -8.94 63.91 7.02
CA GLN A 186 -9.80 64.71 7.90
C GLN A 186 -9.39 64.68 9.38
N LEU A 187 -8.19 64.23 9.73
CA LEU A 187 -7.66 64.46 11.08
C LEU A 187 -7.35 65.95 11.25
N PRO A 188 -8.08 66.70 12.10
CA PRO A 188 -7.76 68.10 12.33
C PRO A 188 -6.44 68.20 13.09
N ALA A 189 -5.58 69.08 12.60
CA ALA A 189 -4.46 69.61 13.36
C ALA A 189 -5.00 70.32 14.61
N ASN A 190 -5.10 69.59 15.73
CA ASN A 190 -5.27 70.18 17.05
C ASN A 190 -4.80 69.22 18.15
N SER A 191 -3.53 69.38 18.53
CA SER A 191 -3.07 69.18 19.91
C SER A 191 -1.79 69.97 20.11
N ARG A 192 -1.95 71.20 20.60
CA ARG A 192 -0.99 71.83 21.52
C ARG A 192 -1.16 71.19 22.90
#